data_AF-A0A2M8P0W9-F1
#
_entry.id   AF-A0A2M8P0W9-F1
#
_cell.length_a   1.000
_cell.length_b   1.000
_cell.length_c   1.000
_cell.angle_alpha   90.00
_cell.angle_beta   90.00
_cell.angle_gamma   90.00
#
_symmetry.space_group_name_H-M   'P 1'
#
loop_
_entity.id
_entity.type
_entity.pdbx_description
1 polymer ?
#
loop_
_entity_poly.entity_id
_entity_poly.type
_entity_poly.pdbx_seq_one_letter_code
_entity_poly.pdbx_strand_id
1 'polypeptide(L)'
;MSETTRRYRPLGLMIAIAATGVGYGLLPMFPLLLTLWTNLTQRLAGIDFIGGSVGWLGVSLGALTLIACVAAWIGRPRGVRLFLIGMVWIQVIFNLARLIASLSSAPTLPEVGGTFLNNASVLICQAPLLTLVPLYVTWYLNRAPARQFYR
;
A
#
# COMPACT_ATOMS: atom_id res chain seq x y z
N MET A 1 -22.19 28.96 22.52
CA MET A 1 -21.04 28.75 21.63
C MET A 1 -20.41 27.43 21.99
N SER A 2 -20.65 26.37 21.20
CA SER A 2 -19.98 25.09 21.42
C SER A 2 -18.52 25.25 21.00
N GLU A 3 -17.60 25.21 21.97
CA GLU A 3 -16.18 25.04 21.67
C GLU A 3 -16.01 23.76 20.88
N THR A 4 -15.82 23.90 19.57
CA THR A 4 -15.35 22.84 18.70
C THR A 4 -13.89 22.59 19.08
N THR A 5 -13.69 21.84 20.16
CA THR A 5 -12.37 21.38 20.61
C THR A 5 -11.75 20.59 19.46
N ARG A 6 -10.83 21.25 18.75
CA ARG A 6 -10.12 20.68 17.61
C ARG A 6 -9.31 19.50 18.15
N ARG A 7 -9.82 18.29 17.92
CA ARG A 7 -9.23 17.03 18.40
C ARG A 7 -7.86 16.86 17.75
N TYR A 8 -6.83 17.35 18.43
CA TYR A 8 -5.47 17.37 17.92
C TYR A 8 -4.98 15.93 17.76
N ARG A 9 -4.56 15.57 16.54
CA ARG A 9 -4.01 14.24 16.26
C ARG A 9 -2.51 14.29 16.48
N PRO A 10 -1.93 13.27 17.10
CA PRO A 10 -0.49 13.24 17.31
C PRO A 10 0.16 13.08 15.93
N LEU A 11 1.23 13.84 15.70
CA LEU A 11 1.96 13.85 14.44
C LEU A 11 2.39 12.44 14.01
N GLY A 12 2.74 11.57 14.96
CA GLY A 12 3.11 10.18 14.67
C GLY A 12 2.00 9.35 14.01
N LEU A 13 0.73 9.58 14.36
CA LEU A 13 -0.42 8.92 13.72
C LEU A 13 -0.63 9.45 12.29
N MET A 14 -0.49 10.77 12.10
CA MET A 14 -0.63 11.38 10.77
C MET A 14 0.47 10.86 9.83
N ILE A 15 1.71 10.75 10.32
CA ILE A 15 2.83 10.17 9.58
C ILE A 15 2.58 8.69 9.28
N ALA A 16 2.06 7.91 10.24
CA ALA A 16 1.76 6.49 10.03
C ALA A 16 0.71 6.29 8.92
N ILE A 17 -0.40 7.05 8.96
CA ILE A 17 -1.47 6.99 7.95
C ILE A 17 -0.96 7.50 6.60
N ALA A 18 -0.17 8.57 6.58
CA ALA A 18 0.39 9.10 5.33
C ALA A 18 1.38 8.11 4.70
N ALA A 19 2.29 7.54 5.48
CA ALA A 19 3.27 6.56 5.01
C ALA A 19 2.57 5.29 4.50
N THR A 20 1.52 4.82 5.16
CA THR A 20 0.73 3.68 4.67
C THR A 20 -0.09 4.03 3.43
N GLY A 21 -0.75 5.19 3.40
CA GLY A 21 -1.52 5.62 2.23
C GLY A 21 -0.65 5.81 0.99
N VAL A 22 0.54 6.39 1.13
CA VAL A 22 1.49 6.55 0.02
C VAL A 22 2.13 5.22 -0.35
N GLY A 23 2.69 4.52 0.64
CA GLY A 23 3.49 3.32 0.44
C GLY A 23 2.70 2.10 -0.01
N TYR A 24 1.53 1.89 0.58
CA TYR A 24 0.70 0.72 0.35
C TYR A 24 -0.58 1.01 -0.42
N GLY A 25 -0.98 2.28 -0.52
CA GLY A 25 -2.16 2.69 -1.28
C GLY A 25 -1.82 3.19 -2.68
N LEU A 26 -1.04 4.28 -2.76
CA LEU A 26 -0.71 4.95 -4.02
C LEU A 26 0.30 4.16 -4.86
N LEU A 27 1.39 3.67 -4.27
CA LEU A 27 2.42 2.94 -5.02
C LEU A 27 1.89 1.73 -5.82
N PRO A 28 1.07 0.81 -5.27
CA PRO A 28 0.54 -0.30 -6.06
C PRO A 28 -0.48 0.13 -7.11
N MET A 29 -1.04 1.35 -7.03
CA MET A 29 -1.91 1.93 -8.04
C MET A 29 -1.14 2.69 -9.14
N PHE A 30 0.16 2.91 -8.96
CA PHE A 30 1.00 3.59 -9.96
C PHE A 30 0.97 2.91 -11.35
N PRO A 31 1.01 1.56 -11.47
CA PRO A 31 0.88 0.92 -12.78
C PRO A 31 -0.47 1.18 -13.45
N LEU A 32 -1.55 1.34 -12.68
CA LEU A 32 -2.86 1.71 -13.23
C LEU A 32 -2.83 3.10 -13.85
N LEU A 33 -2.14 4.07 -13.21
CA LEU A 33 -1.97 5.41 -13.78
C LEU A 33 -1.22 5.36 -15.11
N LEU A 34 -0.17 4.53 -15.21
CA LEU A 34 0.56 4.34 -16.47
C LEU A 34 -0.33 3.73 -17.55
N THR A 35 -1.12 2.70 -17.22
CA THR A 35 -2.08 2.09 -18.16
C THR A 35 -3.15 3.08 -18.60
N LEU A 36 -3.65 3.91 -17.69
CA LEU A 36 -4.67 4.91 -18.01
C LEU A 36 -4.07 6.01 -18.92
N TRP A 37 -2.85 6.44 -18.63
CA TRP A 37 -2.11 7.39 -19.45
C TRP A 37 -1.86 6.89 -20.88
N THR A 38 -1.41 5.64 -21.04
CA THR A 38 -1.14 5.08 -22.38
C THR A 38 -2.42 4.92 -23.20
N ASN A 39 -3.53 4.50 -22.55
CA ASN A 39 -4.85 4.46 -23.17
C ASN A 39 -5.32 5.85 -23.63
N LEU A 40 -5.16 6.87 -22.79
CA LEU A 40 -5.50 8.25 -23.15
C LEU A 40 -4.64 8.79 -24.30
N THR A 41 -3.37 8.41 -24.37
CA THR A 41 -2.43 8.88 -25.39
C THR A 41 -2.43 8.02 -26.66
N GLN A 42 -3.27 6.98 -26.73
CA GLN A 42 -3.30 5.95 -27.78
C GLN A 42 -1.92 5.37 -28.17
N ARG A 43 -0.99 5.35 -27.21
CA ARG A 43 0.36 4.78 -27.44
C ARG A 43 0.28 3.28 -27.22
N LEU A 44 0.64 2.49 -28.24
CA LEU A 44 0.85 1.05 -28.07
C LEU A 44 2.07 0.84 -27.16
N ALA A 45 1.82 0.54 -25.90
CA ALA A 45 2.85 0.05 -24.99
C ALA A 45 3.00 -1.45 -25.22
N GLY A 46 4.17 -1.90 -25.67
CA GLY A 46 4.52 -3.33 -25.77
C GLY A 46 4.83 -3.99 -24.42
N ILE A 47 4.32 -3.42 -23.32
CA ILE A 47 4.62 -3.79 -21.93
C ILE A 47 3.29 -3.90 -21.21
N ASP A 48 3.03 -5.03 -20.55
CA ASP A 48 1.91 -5.16 -19.62
C ASP A 48 2.30 -4.57 -18.26
N PHE A 49 1.72 -3.41 -17.94
CA PHE A 49 1.97 -2.71 -16.67
C PHE A 49 1.29 -3.39 -15.48
N ILE A 50 0.13 -4.03 -15.70
CA ILE A 50 -0.66 -4.64 -14.62
C ILE A 50 -0.24 -6.11 -14.44
N GLY A 51 0.17 -6.83 -15.49
CA GLY A 51 0.61 -8.22 -15.33
C GLY A 51 -0.55 -9.15 -14.96
N GLY A 52 -1.69 -8.99 -15.63
CA GLY A 52 -2.87 -9.84 -15.47
C GLY A 52 -3.55 -9.80 -14.10
N SER A 53 -4.14 -10.93 -13.69
CA SER A 53 -4.99 -11.04 -12.49
C SER A 53 -4.27 -10.71 -11.17
N VAL A 54 -2.98 -11.04 -11.08
CA VAL A 54 -2.17 -10.80 -9.87
C VAL A 54 -1.94 -9.31 -9.65
N GLY A 55 -1.74 -8.52 -10.69
CA GLY A 55 -1.62 -7.06 -10.53
C GLY A 55 -2.95 -6.39 -10.24
N TRP A 56 -4.06 -6.86 -10.82
CA TRP A 56 -5.38 -6.37 -10.44
C TRP A 56 -5.69 -6.62 -8.96
N LEU A 57 -5.25 -7.75 -8.40
CA LEU A 57 -5.31 -7.97 -6.95
C LEU A 57 -4.47 -6.95 -6.18
N GLY A 58 -3.24 -6.68 -6.64
CA GLY A 58 -2.37 -5.66 -6.04
C GLY A 58 -2.99 -4.25 -6.04
N VAL A 59 -3.58 -3.85 -7.17
CA VAL A 59 -4.30 -2.57 -7.31
C VAL A 59 -5.52 -2.52 -6.39
N SER A 60 -6.29 -3.60 -6.33
CA SER A 60 -7.49 -3.69 -5.49
C SER A 60 -7.13 -3.59 -4.01
N LEU A 61 -6.08 -4.27 -3.58
CA LEU A 61 -5.55 -4.15 -2.22
C LEU A 61 -5.04 -2.73 -1.94
N GLY A 62 -4.37 -2.09 -2.91
CA GLY A 62 -3.97 -0.69 -2.85
C GLY A 62 -5.16 0.25 -2.62
N ALA A 63 -6.22 0.11 -3.41
CA ALA A 63 -7.45 0.87 -3.25
C ALA A 63 -8.10 0.65 -1.87
N LEU A 64 -8.17 -0.60 -1.41
CA LEU A 64 -8.70 -0.94 -0.08
C LEU A 64 -7.87 -0.32 1.05
N THR A 65 -6.54 -0.31 0.93
CA THR A 65 -5.68 0.33 1.93
C THR A 65 -5.83 1.85 1.93
N LEU A 66 -6.07 2.49 0.78
CA LEU A 66 -6.43 3.92 0.72
C LEU A 66 -7.74 4.21 1.44
N ILE A 67 -8.77 3.39 1.19
CA ILE A 67 -10.05 3.50 1.90
C ILE A 67 -9.83 3.32 3.41
N ALA A 68 -9.00 2.36 3.82
CA ALA A 68 -8.61 2.17 5.22
C ALA A 68 -7.93 3.41 5.81
N CYS A 69 -7.04 4.06 5.05
CA CYS A 69 -6.34 5.28 5.45
C CYS A 69 -7.32 6.46 5.59
N VAL A 70 -8.25 6.63 4.66
CA VAL A 70 -9.31 7.66 4.74
C VAL A 70 -10.22 7.40 5.94
N ALA A 71 -10.63 6.15 6.17
CA ALA A 71 -11.42 5.78 7.34
C ALA A 71 -10.66 6.02 8.66
N ALA A 72 -9.35 5.72 8.69
CA ALA A 72 -8.48 6.04 9.82
C ALA A 72 -8.34 7.56 10.01
N TRP A 73 -8.33 8.32 8.91
CA TRP A 73 -8.35 9.77 8.92
C TRP A 73 -9.70 10.36 9.31
N ILE A 74 -10.80 9.62 9.30
CA ILE A 74 -12.09 10.12 9.80
C ILE A 74 -12.23 9.87 11.31
N GLY A 75 -11.48 8.92 11.88
CA GLY A 75 -11.28 8.80 13.33
C GLY A 75 -12.30 7.92 14.08
N ARG A 76 -12.93 6.93 13.42
CA ARG A 76 -13.86 6.00 14.08
C ARG A 76 -13.15 4.93 14.95
N PRO A 77 -13.72 4.49 16.09
CA PRO A 77 -12.93 4.41 17.33
C PRO A 77 -12.24 3.08 17.70
N ARG A 78 -12.60 1.90 17.15
CA ARG A 78 -11.93 0.64 17.56
C ARG A 78 -11.63 -0.32 16.42
N GLY A 79 -12.60 -0.53 15.52
CA GLY A 79 -12.42 -1.42 14.37
C GLY A 79 -11.37 -0.94 13.38
N VAL A 80 -11.26 0.38 13.18
CA VAL A 80 -10.37 0.97 12.17
C VAL A 80 -8.89 0.73 12.48
N ARG A 81 -8.51 0.67 13.76
CA ARG A 81 -7.13 0.34 14.18
C ARG A 81 -6.76 -1.08 13.75
N LEU A 82 -7.59 -2.06 14.10
CA LEU A 82 -7.36 -3.46 13.75
C LEU A 82 -7.44 -3.67 12.24
N PHE A 83 -8.36 -2.97 11.58
CA PHE A 83 -8.49 -2.98 10.13
C PHE A 83 -7.24 -2.45 9.42
N LEU A 84 -6.69 -1.32 9.84
CA LEU A 84 -5.49 -0.75 9.24
C LEU A 84 -4.26 -1.64 9.49
N ILE A 85 -4.10 -2.16 10.70
CA ILE A 85 -3.04 -3.14 11.02
C ILE A 85 -3.20 -4.38 10.13
N GLY A 86 -4.41 -4.94 10.04
CA GLY A 86 -4.70 -6.10 9.21
C GLY A 86 -4.40 -5.87 7.74
N MET A 87 -4.85 -4.74 7.18
CA MET A 87 -4.59 -4.37 5.78
C MET A 87 -3.09 -4.22 5.50
N VAL A 88 -2.36 -3.59 6.40
CA VAL A 88 -0.90 -3.44 6.28
C VAL A 88 -0.22 -4.81 6.28
N TRP A 89 -0.60 -5.73 7.18
CA TRP A 89 -0.03 -7.08 7.20
C TRP A 89 -0.42 -7.93 6.00
N ILE A 90 -1.68 -7.85 5.53
CA ILE A 90 -2.11 -8.52 4.29
C ILE A 90 -1.23 -8.05 3.13
N GLN A 91 -0.98 -6.73 3.04
CA GLN A 91 -0.14 -6.15 2.01
C GLN A 91 1.33 -6.60 2.13
N VAL A 92 1.86 -6.74 3.34
CA VAL A 92 3.20 -7.30 3.58
C VAL A 92 3.30 -8.75 3.09
N ILE A 93 2.35 -9.60 3.49
CA ILE A 93 2.31 -11.01 3.09
C ILE A 93 2.20 -11.13 1.57
N PHE A 94 1.33 -10.34 0.94
CA PHE A 94 1.17 -10.32 -0.50
C PHE A 94 2.48 -9.94 -1.21
N ASN A 95 3.16 -8.86 -0.79
CA ASN A 95 4.42 -8.46 -1.40
C ASN A 95 5.56 -9.45 -1.14
N LEU A 96 5.58 -10.10 0.03
CA LEU A 96 6.57 -11.14 0.36
C LEU A 96 6.37 -12.39 -0.50
N ALA A 97 5.13 -12.83 -0.72
CA ALA A 97 4.82 -13.91 -1.65
C ALA A 97 5.27 -13.58 -3.08
N ARG A 98 5.08 -12.33 -3.52
CA ARG A 98 5.54 -11.87 -4.85
C ARG A 98 7.05 -11.81 -4.96
N LEU A 99 7.75 -11.37 -3.91
CA LEU A 99 9.20 -11.39 -3.85
C LEU A 99 9.74 -12.82 -3.95
N ILE A 100 9.19 -13.76 -3.19
CA ILE A 100 9.58 -15.18 -3.24
C ILE A 100 9.31 -15.75 -4.64
N ALA A 101 8.12 -15.50 -5.22
CA ALA A 101 7.78 -15.96 -6.56
C ALA A 101 8.77 -15.43 -7.61
N SER A 102 9.12 -14.14 -7.53
CA SER A 102 10.11 -13.50 -8.41
C SER A 102 11.50 -14.13 -8.28
N LEU A 103 11.94 -14.50 -7.07
CA LEU A 103 13.21 -15.18 -6.83
C LEU A 103 13.21 -16.65 -7.30
N SER A 104 12.05 -17.32 -7.25
CA SER A 104 11.91 -18.71 -7.69
C SER A 104 11.71 -18.89 -9.20
N SER A 105 11.51 -17.78 -9.91
CA SER A 105 11.33 -17.79 -11.37
C SER A 105 12.67 -18.11 -12.04
N ALA A 106 12.82 -19.30 -12.61
CA ALA A 106 13.98 -19.62 -13.45
C ALA A 106 14.03 -18.64 -14.64
N PRO A 107 15.22 -18.21 -15.11
CA PRO A 107 15.32 -17.36 -16.29
C PRO A 107 14.86 -18.15 -17.53
N THR A 108 13.58 -18.05 -17.86
CA THR A 108 13.06 -18.48 -19.15
C THR A 108 13.42 -17.42 -20.20
N LEU A 109 13.48 -17.84 -21.47
CA LEU A 109 13.87 -17.02 -22.62
C LEU A 109 13.38 -15.57 -22.54
N PRO A 110 14.14 -14.60 -23.07
CA PRO A 110 13.84 -13.18 -22.92
C PRO A 110 12.41 -12.88 -23.37
N GLU A 111 11.53 -12.64 -22.40
CA GLU A 111 10.18 -12.15 -22.64
C GLU A 111 10.31 -10.80 -23.35
N VAL A 112 10.02 -10.78 -24.65
CA VAL A 112 9.94 -9.55 -25.44
C VAL A 112 8.63 -8.87 -25.03
N GLY A 113 8.69 -8.14 -23.91
CA GLY A 113 7.55 -7.51 -23.25
C GLY A 113 7.46 -7.90 -21.77
N GLY A 114 8.39 -7.41 -20.95
CA GLY A 114 8.41 -7.70 -19.51
C GLY A 114 7.22 -7.10 -18.76
N THR A 115 6.92 -7.63 -17.57
CA THR A 115 5.89 -7.07 -16.67
C THR A 115 6.51 -6.11 -15.67
N PHE A 116 5.93 -4.91 -15.52
CA PHE A 116 6.45 -3.88 -14.60
C PHE A 116 6.38 -4.34 -13.13
N LEU A 117 5.36 -5.14 -12.82
CA LEU A 117 5.00 -5.48 -11.45
C LEU A 117 5.87 -6.60 -10.86
N ASN A 118 6.31 -7.60 -11.63
CA ASN A 118 7.10 -8.74 -11.14
C ASN A 118 8.63 -8.54 -11.28
N ASN A 119 9.06 -7.31 -11.54
CA ASN A 119 10.47 -6.99 -11.65
C ASN A 119 11.16 -7.07 -10.27
N ALA A 120 12.08 -8.03 -10.12
CA ALA A 120 12.83 -8.28 -8.90
C ALA A 120 13.54 -7.02 -8.38
N SER A 121 14.11 -6.21 -9.29
CA SER A 121 14.82 -4.98 -8.93
C SER A 121 13.90 -3.96 -8.24
N VAL A 122 12.66 -3.81 -8.72
CA VAL A 122 11.67 -2.90 -8.13
C VAL A 122 11.23 -3.40 -6.75
N LEU A 123 10.99 -4.70 -6.62
CA LEU A 123 10.58 -5.33 -5.35
C LEU A 123 11.68 -5.19 -4.26
N ILE A 124 12.95 -5.34 -4.63
CA ILE A 124 14.08 -5.18 -3.71
C ILE A 124 14.20 -3.72 -3.24
N CYS A 125 14.03 -2.74 -4.13
CA CYS A 125 14.04 -1.32 -3.75
C CYS A 125 12.89 -0.95 -2.80
N GLN A 126 11.75 -1.66 -2.87
CA GLN A 126 10.61 -1.44 -1.99
C GLN A 126 10.72 -2.19 -0.65
N ALA A 127 11.60 -3.19 -0.54
CA ALA A 127 11.75 -4.01 0.66
C ALA A 127 11.96 -3.22 1.98
N PRO A 128 12.74 -2.12 2.04
CA PRO A 128 12.87 -1.32 3.25
C PRO A 128 11.54 -0.68 3.66
N LEU A 129 10.79 -0.16 2.68
CA LEU A 129 9.49 0.46 2.93
C LEU A 129 8.46 -0.58 3.36
N LEU A 130 8.49 -1.75 2.72
CA LEU A 130 7.63 -2.90 3.02
C LEU A 130 7.87 -3.50 4.42
N THR A 131 9.00 -3.21 5.06
CA THR A 131 9.36 -3.75 6.39
C THR A 131 9.29 -2.68 7.48
N LEU A 132 9.77 -1.47 7.22
CA LEU A 132 9.79 -0.38 8.19
C LEU A 132 8.40 0.20 8.47
N VAL A 133 7.57 0.39 7.44
CA VAL A 133 6.21 0.92 7.61
C VAL A 133 5.32 0.02 8.48
N PRO A 134 5.22 -1.30 8.28
CA PRO A 134 4.35 -2.15 9.09
C PRO A 134 4.89 -2.27 10.52
N LEU A 135 6.21 -2.35 10.71
CA LEU A 135 6.83 -2.33 12.03
C LEU A 135 6.55 -1.02 12.76
N TYR A 136 6.69 0.12 12.09
CA TYR A 136 6.39 1.43 12.67
C TYR A 136 4.91 1.58 13.01
N VAL A 137 4.02 1.23 12.09
CA VAL A 137 2.56 1.33 12.28
C VAL A 137 2.10 0.42 13.41
N THR A 138 2.55 -0.84 13.43
CA THR A 138 2.19 -1.78 14.50
C THR A 138 2.75 -1.36 15.84
N TRP A 139 4.03 -0.98 15.91
CA TRP A 139 4.65 -0.48 17.13
C TRP A 139 3.95 0.77 17.65
N TYR A 140 3.70 1.76 16.79
CA TYR A 140 3.07 3.02 17.17
C TYR A 140 1.62 2.81 17.63
N LEU A 141 0.83 2.03 16.88
CA LEU A 141 -0.54 1.74 17.27
C LEU A 141 -0.63 0.85 18.52
N ASN A 142 0.41 0.05 18.83
CA ASN A 142 0.45 -0.79 20.03
C ASN A 142 0.98 -0.04 21.27
N ARG A 143 1.91 0.91 21.13
CA ARG A 143 2.44 1.73 22.23
C ARG A 143 1.71 3.04 22.48
N ALA A 144 1.04 3.63 21.49
CA ALA A 144 0.30 4.87 21.71
C ALA A 144 -0.80 4.65 22.76
N PRO A 145 -1.11 5.63 23.62
CA PRO A 145 -2.29 5.62 24.47
C PRO A 145 -3.53 5.79 23.58
N ALA A 146 -3.86 4.77 22.77
CA ALA A 146 -5.02 4.69 21.90
C ALA A 146 -6.35 4.87 22.68
N ARG A 147 -6.30 4.83 24.01
CA ARG A 147 -7.43 5.16 24.90
C ARG A 147 -7.81 6.65 24.89
N GLN A 148 -6.90 7.57 24.54
CA GLN A 148 -7.20 9.02 24.50
C GLN A 148 -7.64 9.52 23.11
N PHE A 149 -7.32 8.81 22.03
CA PHE A 149 -7.60 9.28 20.65
C PHE A 149 -8.96 8.84 20.10
N TYR A 150 -9.48 7.72 20.62
CA TYR A 150 -10.75 7.11 20.20
C TYR A 150 -11.90 7.28 21.21
N ARG A 151 -11.71 8.09 22.27
CA ARG A 151 -12.81 8.60 23.11
C ARG A 151 -13.43 9.78 22.40
#